data_AF-A0A1S9C8V0-F1
#
_entry.id   AF-A0A1S9C8V0-F1
#
_cell.length_a   1.000
_cell.length_b   1.000
_cell.length_c   1.000
_cell.angle_alpha   90.00
_cell.angle_beta   90.00
_cell.angle_gamma   90.00
#
_symmetry.space_group_name_H-M   'P 1'
#
loop_
_entity.id
_entity.type
_entity.pdbx_description
1 polymer ?
#
loop_
_entity_poly.entity_id
_entity_poly.type
_entity_poly.pdbx_seq_one_letter_code
_entity_poly.pdbx_strand_id
1 'polypeptide(L)'
;MEDQIPEIGDHLWVWRLGYTHHGIYIGSGKVIHYLKERVKEDTLENFARGSKIRIRPYEDSPAHYSQHEIICRARSRIGENNYDLFSNNCEHFVRWCRCGAFDPKDLI
;
A
#
# COMPACT_ATOMS: atom_id res chain seq x y z
N MET A 1 7.97 21.90 -7.44
CA MET A 1 6.98 20.80 -7.35
C MET A 1 6.80 20.55 -5.88
N GLU A 2 5.68 21.00 -5.32
CA GLU A 2 5.36 20.82 -3.91
C GLU A 2 5.30 19.34 -3.57
N ASP A 3 5.87 18.95 -2.43
CA ASP A 3 5.70 17.62 -1.89
C ASP A 3 4.23 17.47 -1.49
N GLN A 4 3.47 16.72 -2.29
CA GLN A 4 2.07 16.44 -2.01
C GLN A 4 1.95 15.70 -0.67
N ILE A 5 1.17 16.27 0.25
CA ILE A 5 0.89 15.67 1.55
C ILE A 5 -0.11 14.54 1.32
N PRO A 6 0.18 13.30 1.78
CA PRO A 6 -0.72 12.18 1.57
C PRO A 6 -2.01 12.30 2.39
N GLU A 7 -3.11 11.90 1.78
CA GLU A 7 -4.44 11.79 2.37
C GLU A 7 -4.76 10.34 2.75
N ILE A 8 -5.62 10.16 3.75
CA ILE A 8 -6.00 8.82 4.22
C ILE A 8 -6.56 7.99 3.06
N GLY A 9 -6.06 6.76 2.91
CA GLY A 9 -6.40 5.86 1.81
C GLY A 9 -5.48 5.97 0.60
N ASP A 10 -4.53 6.92 0.59
CA ASP A 10 -3.58 7.06 -0.50
C ASP A 10 -2.67 5.84 -0.65
N HIS A 11 -2.38 5.54 -1.91
CA HIS A 11 -1.42 4.52 -2.32
C HIS A 11 -0.04 5.16 -2.33
N LEU A 12 0.70 4.90 -1.27
CA LEU A 12 2.09 5.31 -1.13
C LEU A 12 3.01 4.30 -1.79
N TRP A 13 4.05 4.79 -2.45
CA TRP A 13 5.12 3.95 -2.95
C TRP A 13 6.49 4.61 -2.77
N VAL A 14 7.51 3.76 -2.62
CA VAL A 14 8.93 4.15 -2.54
C VAL A 14 9.77 3.24 -3.41
N TRP A 15 10.84 3.78 -4.00
CA TRP A 15 11.85 2.97 -4.66
C TRP A 15 12.77 2.31 -3.63
N ARG A 16 13.01 1.01 -3.78
CA ARG A 16 14.00 0.24 -3.03
C ARG A 16 14.96 -0.41 -4.02
N LEU A 17 16.02 -1.05 -3.51
CA LEU A 17 17.10 -1.67 -4.30
C LEU A 17 16.56 -2.66 -5.36
N GLY A 18 16.15 -2.16 -6.52
CA GLY A 18 15.61 -2.92 -7.67
C GLY A 18 14.10 -3.14 -7.70
N TYR A 19 13.30 -2.59 -6.77
CA TYR A 19 11.84 -2.78 -6.76
C TYR A 19 11.09 -1.61 -6.10
N THR A 20 9.78 -1.51 -6.33
CA THR A 20 8.90 -0.56 -5.64
C THR A 20 8.19 -1.21 -4.46
N HIS A 21 8.10 -0.48 -3.36
CA HIS A 21 7.42 -0.93 -2.14
C HIS A 21 6.21 -0.07 -1.86
N HIS A 22 5.05 -0.70 -1.63
CA HIS A 22 3.73 -0.07 -1.66
C HIS A 22 3.02 -0.17 -0.30
N GLY A 23 2.17 0.80 0.02
CA GLY A 23 1.38 0.82 1.26
C GLY A 23 0.19 1.78 1.21
N ILE A 24 -0.74 1.62 2.15
CA ILE A 24 -1.90 2.49 2.36
C ILE A 24 -1.60 3.49 3.46
N TYR A 25 -1.68 4.79 3.19
CA TYR A 25 -1.63 5.80 4.24
C TYR A 25 -2.89 5.74 5.11
N ILE A 26 -2.72 5.67 6.43
CA ILE A 26 -3.85 5.57 7.38
C ILE A 26 -3.98 6.79 8.29
N GLY A 27 -3.28 7.89 7.96
CA GLY A 27 -3.25 9.10 8.77
C GLY A 27 -2.14 9.10 9.83
N SER A 28 -1.94 10.26 10.46
CA SER A 28 -1.01 10.46 11.59
C SER A 28 0.41 9.93 11.35
N GLY A 29 0.93 10.05 10.12
CA GLY A 29 2.28 9.60 9.79
C GLY A 29 2.45 8.07 9.77
N LYS A 30 1.35 7.32 9.61
CA LYS A 30 1.35 5.85 9.61
C LYS A 30 0.88 5.25 8.29
N VAL A 31 1.35 4.04 8.02
CA VAL A 31 1.07 3.29 6.80
C VAL A 31 0.85 1.82 7.13
N ILE A 32 -0.08 1.17 6.42
CA ILE A 32 -0.20 -0.29 6.42
C ILE A 32 0.37 -0.83 5.13
N HIS A 33 1.25 -1.82 5.22
CA HIS A 33 1.93 -2.37 4.07
C HIS A 33 2.29 -3.84 4.26
N TYR A 34 2.39 -4.55 3.13
CA TYR A 34 2.86 -5.93 3.09
C TYR A 34 4.39 -5.94 3.01
N LEU A 35 5.09 -6.38 4.06
CA LEU A 35 6.55 -6.45 4.10
C LEU A 35 7.03 -7.73 4.80
N LYS A 36 7.98 -8.44 4.20
CA LYS A 36 8.59 -9.65 4.79
C LYS A 36 7.53 -10.61 5.34
N GLU A 37 6.62 -11.02 4.46
CA GLU A 37 5.62 -12.05 4.77
C GLU A 37 4.62 -11.64 5.85
N ARG A 38 4.40 -10.33 6.04
CA ARG A 38 3.30 -9.85 6.88
C ARG A 38 2.73 -8.54 6.42
N VAL A 39 1.42 -8.40 6.51
CA VAL A 39 0.79 -7.08 6.56
C VAL A 39 0.99 -6.51 7.95
N LYS A 40 1.54 -5.29 8.03
CA LYS A 40 1.76 -4.59 9.30
C LYS A 40 1.52 -3.10 9.18
N GLU A 41 1.23 -2.48 10.31
CA GLU A 41 1.28 -1.03 10.49
C GLU A 41 2.72 -0.59 10.78
N ASP A 42 3.14 0.52 10.20
CA ASP A 42 4.47 1.11 10.42
C ASP A 42 4.42 2.65 10.30
N THR A 43 5.50 3.31 10.68
CA THR A 43 5.67 4.75 10.44
C THR A 43 6.05 5.03 8.98
N LEU A 44 5.75 6.24 8.49
CA LEU A 44 6.23 6.69 7.18
C LEU A 44 7.76 6.65 7.07
N GLU A 45 8.47 6.95 8.16
CA GLU A 45 9.94 6.89 8.21
C GLU A 45 10.47 5.48 7.96
N ASN A 46 9.94 4.49 8.67
CA ASN A 46 10.33 3.08 8.50
C ASN A 46 9.91 2.52 7.15
N PHE A 47 8.77 2.97 6.63
CA PHE A 47 8.33 2.63 5.28
C PHE A 47 9.29 3.19 4.22
N ALA A 48 9.69 4.45 4.36
CA ALA A 48 10.58 5.17 3.47
C ALA A 48 12.00 4.61 3.44
N ARG A 49 12.56 4.26 4.60
CA ARG A 49 13.98 3.87 4.74
C ARG A 49 14.92 4.87 4.06
N GLY A 50 14.66 6.16 4.25
CA GLY A 50 15.41 7.26 3.62
C GLY A 50 15.07 7.54 2.14
N SER A 51 14.15 6.78 1.53
CA SER A 51 13.68 7.03 0.16
C SER A 51 12.53 8.03 0.12
N LYS A 52 12.43 8.81 -0.96
CA LYS A 52 11.32 9.75 -1.14
C LYS A 52 9.99 9.01 -1.33
N ILE A 53 9.02 9.30 -0.46
CA ILE A 53 7.64 8.81 -0.57
C ILE A 53 6.95 9.52 -1.74
N ARG A 54 6.21 8.75 -2.54
CA ARG A 54 5.41 9.24 -3.66
C ARG A 54 4.00 8.69 -3.53
N ILE A 55 3.02 9.46 -4.00
CA ILE A 55 1.61 9.04 -4.09
C ILE A 55 1.38 8.53 -5.51
N ARG A 56 0.73 7.37 -5.66
CA ARG A 56 0.30 6.89 -6.97
C ARG A 56 -0.88 7.73 -7.47
N PRO A 57 -0.84 8.22 -8.73
CA PRO A 57 -1.98 8.87 -9.35
C PRO A 57 -3.26 8.01 -9.32
N TYR A 58 -4.41 8.67 -9.30
CA TYR A 58 -5.72 7.98 -9.28
C TYR A 58 -5.91 7.07 -10.50
N GLU A 59 -5.44 7.49 -11.68
CA GLU A 59 -5.50 6.72 -12.92
C GLU A 59 -4.79 5.37 -12.83
N ASP A 60 -3.66 5.30 -12.11
CA ASP A 60 -2.87 4.07 -11.93
C ASP A 60 -3.44 3.18 -10.81
N SER A 61 -4.08 3.79 -9.81
CA SER A 61 -4.57 3.13 -8.61
C SER A 61 -5.92 3.69 -8.16
N PRO A 62 -7.04 3.36 -8.85
CA PRO A 62 -8.36 3.87 -8.50
C PRO A 62 -8.76 3.52 -7.07
N ALA A 63 -9.44 4.44 -6.39
CA ALA A 63 -10.12 4.19 -5.13
C ALA A 63 -11.64 4.13 -5.38
N HIS A 64 -12.21 2.93 -5.38
CA HIS A 64 -13.67 2.73 -5.49
C HIS A 64 -14.34 2.71 -4.11
N TYR A 65 -13.57 2.39 -3.07
CA TYR A 65 -14.05 2.35 -1.70
C TYR A 65 -13.80 3.69 -0.98
N SER A 66 -14.62 3.95 0.04
CA SER A 66 -14.43 5.11 0.92
C SER A 66 -13.14 4.96 1.73
N GLN A 67 -12.57 6.07 2.22
CA GLN A 67 -11.38 6.03 3.08
C GLN A 67 -11.56 5.09 4.28
N HIS A 68 -12.75 5.10 4.90
CA HIS A 68 -13.09 4.22 6.00
C HIS A 68 -13.01 2.73 5.60
N GLU A 69 -13.64 2.37 4.48
CA GLU A 69 -13.61 0.98 3.98
C GLU A 69 -12.18 0.56 3.61
N ILE A 70 -11.40 1.43 2.95
CA ILE A 70 -9.99 1.16 2.62
C ILE A 70 -9.19 0.85 3.90
N ILE A 71 -9.37 1.63 4.96
CA ILE A 71 -8.70 1.39 6.26
C ILE A 71 -9.17 0.08 6.88
N CYS A 72 -10.48 -0.19 6.89
CA CYS A 72 -11.03 -1.44 7.44
C CYS A 72 -10.44 -2.65 6.73
N ARG A 73 -10.36 -2.62 5.40
CA ARG A 73 -9.74 -3.65 4.56
C ARG A 73 -8.24 -3.79 4.84
N ALA A 74 -7.50 -2.69 4.90
CA ALA A 74 -6.07 -2.74 5.20
C ALA A 74 -5.79 -3.35 6.59
N ARG A 75 -6.60 -2.99 7.59
CA ARG A 75 -6.48 -3.52 8.96
C ARG A 75 -6.91 -4.98 9.07
N SER A 76 -7.92 -5.43 8.31
CA SER A 76 -8.43 -6.81 8.41
C SER A 76 -7.41 -7.86 7.98
N ARG A 77 -6.40 -7.48 7.18
CA ARG A 77 -5.32 -8.37 6.76
C ARG A 77 -4.05 -8.26 7.61
N ILE A 78 -4.02 -7.40 8.65
CA ILE A 78 -2.85 -7.31 9.55
C ILE A 78 -2.56 -8.69 10.15
N GLY A 79 -1.30 -9.11 10.07
CA GLY A 79 -0.85 -10.43 10.54
C GLY A 79 -1.00 -11.55 9.50
N GLU A 80 -1.61 -11.30 8.35
CA GLU A 80 -1.61 -12.24 7.23
C GLU A 80 -0.19 -12.51 6.75
N ASN A 81 0.14 -13.78 6.49
CA ASN A 81 1.47 -14.25 6.16
C ASN A 81 1.53 -15.13 4.90
N ASN A 82 0.70 -14.84 3.90
CA ASN A 82 0.65 -15.61 2.66
C ASN A 82 1.86 -15.29 1.75
N TYR A 83 2.49 -16.34 1.23
CA TYR A 83 3.77 -16.27 0.52
C TYR A 83 3.57 -15.90 -0.96
N ASP A 84 4.19 -14.80 -1.43
CA ASP A 84 4.70 -14.65 -2.81
C ASP A 84 5.62 -13.41 -2.92
N LEU A 85 6.66 -13.50 -3.74
CA LEU A 85 7.85 -12.64 -3.63
C LEU A 85 7.63 -11.19 -4.13
N PHE A 86 7.74 -10.27 -3.17
CA PHE A 86 8.21 -8.87 -3.22
C PHE A 86 7.87 -8.00 -4.47
N SER A 87 7.16 -6.89 -4.21
CA SER A 87 6.55 -5.88 -5.11
C SER A 87 5.12 -6.18 -5.54
N ASN A 88 4.87 -7.24 -6.30
CA ASN A 88 3.51 -7.61 -6.73
C ASN A 88 2.55 -7.71 -5.55
N ASN A 89 2.91 -8.46 -4.49
CA ASN A 89 2.00 -8.64 -3.36
C ASN A 89 1.66 -7.35 -2.60
N CYS A 90 2.61 -6.41 -2.45
CA CYS A 90 2.31 -5.16 -1.74
C CYS A 90 1.48 -4.21 -2.60
N GLU A 91 1.69 -4.19 -3.92
CA GLU A 91 0.82 -3.46 -4.84
C GLU A 91 -0.58 -4.09 -4.94
N HIS A 92 -0.69 -5.41 -5.08
CA HIS A 92 -1.96 -6.13 -5.08
C HIS A 92 -2.72 -5.92 -3.77
N PHE A 93 -2.04 -5.98 -2.62
CA PHE A 93 -2.63 -5.65 -1.34
C PHE A 93 -3.25 -4.25 -1.35
N VAL A 94 -2.50 -3.24 -1.80
CA VAL A 94 -2.99 -1.85 -1.87
C VAL A 94 -4.17 -1.72 -2.83
N ARG A 95 -4.12 -2.34 -4.02
CA ARG A 95 -5.22 -2.34 -5.00
C ARG A 95 -6.46 -3.04 -4.45
N TRP A 96 -6.29 -4.18 -3.80
CA TRP A 96 -7.36 -4.90 -3.12
C TRP A 96 -8.00 -4.05 -2.03
N CYS A 97 -7.22 -3.30 -1.24
CA CYS A 97 -7.74 -2.36 -0.26
C CYS A 97 -8.53 -1.22 -0.90
N ARG A 98 -8.08 -0.67 -2.03
CA ARG A 98 -8.65 0.54 -2.66
C ARG A 98 -9.87 0.29 -3.55
N CYS A 99 -9.91 -0.82 -4.27
CA CYS A 99 -10.96 -1.07 -5.26
C CYS A 99 -11.43 -2.51 -5.36
N GLY A 100 -10.87 -3.43 -4.55
CA GLY A 100 -11.31 -4.82 -4.48
C GLY A 100 -10.93 -5.65 -5.71
N ALA A 101 -10.17 -5.08 -6.64
CA ALA A 101 -9.64 -5.80 -7.78
C ALA A 101 -8.71 -6.92 -7.30
N PHE A 102 -9.02 -8.15 -7.71
CA PHE A 102 -8.07 -9.25 -7.78
C PHE A 102 -7.24 -9.07 -9.05
N ASP A 103 -5.95 -9.43 -9.01
CA ASP A 103 -5.17 -9.43 -10.22
C ASP A 103 -5.70 -10.53 -11.15
N PRO A 104 -5.86 -10.30 -12.46
CA PRO A 104 -6.22 -11.36 -13.40
C PRO A 104 -5.26 -12.57 -13.37
N LYS A 105 -4.04 -12.41 -12.85
CA LYS A 105 -3.08 -13.50 -12.65
C LYS A 105 -3.40 -14.42 -11.47
N ASP A 106 -4.29 -14.00 -10.57
CA ASP A 106 -4.80 -14.82 -9.45
C ASP A 106 -5.94 -15.77 -9.89
N LEU A 107 -6.33 -15.74 -11.17
CA LEU A 107 -7.42 -16.53 -11.77
C LEU A 107 -6.93 -17.72 -12.62
N ILE A 108 -5.67 -18.13 -12.49
CA ILE A 108 -5.07 -19.20 -13.30
C ILE A 108 -4.50 -20.32 -12.42
#